data_AF-A0A0R3JY38-F1
#
_entry.id   AF-A0A0R3JY38-F1
#
_cell.length_a   1.000
_cell.length_b   1.000
_cell.length_c   1.000
_cell.angle_alpha   90.00
_cell.angle_beta   90.00
_cell.angle_gamma   90.00
#
_symmetry.space_group_name_H-M   'P 1'
#
loop_
_entity.id
_entity.type
_entity.pdbx_description
1 polymer ?
#
loop_
_entity_poly.entity_id
_entity_poly.type
_entity_poly.pdbx_seq_one_letter_code
_entity_poly.pdbx_strand_id
1 'polypeptide(L)'
;MKDLTPQELEQELLRVKDELSKARERMNQRAEEYRQATREYKAEYAKAFLEAKLEKSTVKECEIYAMMKTAGLEARYKAAEQLVLNERKAVDVLIEECEILRSLYSKAYKEQEQYGRRED
;
A
#
# COMPACT_ATOMS: atom_id res chain seq x y z
N MET A 1 -10.32 27.28 13.40
CA MET A 1 -9.08 26.83 12.73
C MET A 1 -8.25 28.08 12.49
N LYS A 2 -6.95 28.09 12.82
CA LYS A 2 -6.07 29.16 12.33
C LYS A 2 -5.93 28.96 10.82
N ASP A 3 -6.16 30.00 10.04
CA ASP A 3 -5.86 29.96 8.61
C ASP A 3 -4.35 29.86 8.47
N LEU A 4 -3.89 28.78 7.82
CA LEU A 4 -2.47 28.57 7.54
C LEU A 4 -2.04 29.59 6.48
N THR A 5 -0.90 30.21 6.70
CA THR A 5 -0.26 31.07 5.70
C THR A 5 0.18 30.24 4.48
N PRO A 6 0.36 30.87 3.30
CA PRO A 6 0.90 30.17 2.13
C PRO A 6 2.23 29.47 2.40
N GLN A 7 3.11 30.08 3.20
CA GLN A 7 4.39 29.49 3.59
C GLN A 7 4.21 28.23 4.47
N GLU A 8 3.28 28.26 5.42
CA GLU A 8 2.95 27.08 6.24
C GLU A 8 2.33 25.96 5.39
N LEU A 9 1.48 26.30 4.43
CA LEU A 9 0.90 25.34 3.47
C LEU A 9 1.98 24.74 2.55
N GLU A 10 2.96 25.52 2.13
CA GLU A 10 4.09 25.02 1.32
C GLU A 10 4.97 24.05 2.11
N GLN A 11 5.30 24.38 3.36
CA GLN A 11 6.06 23.49 4.24
C GLN A 11 5.33 22.17 4.49
N GLU A 12 4.02 22.25 4.72
CA GLU A 12 3.20 21.06 4.93
C GLU A 12 3.10 20.21 3.65
N LEU A 13 2.99 20.85 2.48
CA LEU A 13 3.04 20.16 1.19
C LEU A 13 4.36 19.41 0.97
N LEU A 14 5.49 20.00 1.36
CA LEU A 14 6.79 19.33 1.28
C LEU A 14 6.86 18.14 2.24
N ARG A 15 6.39 18.32 3.50
CA ARG A 15 6.32 17.23 4.50
C ARG A 15 5.50 16.04 3.98
N VAL A 16 4.28 16.28 3.49
CA VAL A 16 3.38 15.22 3.02
C VAL A 16 3.94 14.54 1.75
N LYS A 17 4.63 15.28 0.86
CA LYS A 17 5.33 14.69 -0.31
C LYS A 17 6.47 13.75 0.08
N ASP A 18 7.25 14.12 1.09
CA ASP A 18 8.33 13.27 1.61
C ASP A 18 7.76 12.01 2.27
N GLU A 19 6.67 12.14 3.02
CA GLU A 19 5.97 11.00 3.61
C GLU A 19 5.35 10.08 2.56
N LEU A 20 4.77 10.66 1.50
CA LEU A 20 4.25 9.89 0.36
C LEU A 20 5.35 9.09 -0.34
N SER A 21 6.54 9.67 -0.51
CA SER A 21 7.69 8.98 -1.09
C SER A 21 8.10 7.79 -0.23
N LYS A 22 8.24 7.98 1.09
CA LYS A 22 8.55 6.90 2.05
C LYS A 22 7.46 5.82 2.09
N ALA A 23 6.19 6.21 2.01
CA ALA A 23 5.06 5.27 1.99
C ALA A 23 5.07 4.41 0.72
N ARG A 24 5.38 5.01 -0.45
CA ARG A 24 5.53 4.26 -1.71
C ARG A 24 6.69 3.27 -1.67
N GLU A 25 7.83 3.64 -1.08
CA GLU A 25 8.95 2.72 -0.87
C GLU A 25 8.55 1.52 -0.01
N ARG A 26 7.89 1.76 1.13
CA ARG A 26 7.35 0.68 1.98
C ARG A 26 6.35 -0.19 1.24
N MET A 27 5.43 0.39 0.49
CA MET A 27 4.45 -0.36 -0.32
C MET A 27 5.15 -1.25 -1.35
N ASN A 28 6.18 -0.75 -2.03
CA ASN A 28 6.96 -1.52 -2.98
C ASN A 28 7.71 -2.69 -2.31
N GLN A 29 8.28 -2.46 -1.13
CA GLN A 29 8.91 -3.52 -0.34
C GLN A 29 7.90 -4.60 0.05
N ARG A 30 6.73 -4.22 0.58
CA ARG A 30 5.66 -5.18 0.91
C ARG A 30 5.15 -5.93 -0.31
N ALA A 31 5.07 -5.26 -1.46
CA ALA A 31 4.66 -5.91 -2.70
C ALA A 31 5.65 -6.99 -3.14
N GLU A 32 6.96 -6.78 -2.95
CA GLU A 32 7.97 -7.80 -3.22
C GLU A 32 7.87 -8.98 -2.23
N GLU A 33 7.74 -8.70 -0.93
CA GLU A 33 7.54 -9.73 0.10
C GLU A 33 6.30 -10.58 -0.20
N TYR A 34 5.20 -9.94 -0.61
CA TYR A 34 3.97 -10.61 -1.04
C TYR A 34 4.19 -11.48 -2.28
N ARG A 35 4.92 -10.98 -3.30
CA ARG A 35 5.26 -11.77 -4.50
C ARG A 35 6.07 -13.01 -4.13
N GLN A 36 7.06 -12.86 -3.26
CA GLN A 36 7.89 -13.97 -2.80
C GLN A 36 7.05 -15.00 -2.03
N ALA A 37 6.27 -14.57 -1.03
CA ALA A 37 5.43 -15.46 -0.24
C ALA A 37 4.39 -16.19 -1.11
N THR A 38 3.81 -15.50 -2.10
CA THR A 38 2.88 -16.10 -3.08
C THR A 38 3.56 -17.20 -3.89
N ARG A 39 4.79 -16.95 -4.37
CA ARG A 39 5.54 -17.92 -5.18
C ARG A 39 5.90 -19.15 -4.36
N GLU A 40 6.40 -18.97 -3.14
CA GLU A 40 6.75 -20.04 -2.23
C GLU A 40 5.54 -20.92 -1.89
N TYR A 41 4.41 -20.30 -1.50
CA TYR A 41 3.16 -21.00 -1.21
C TYR A 41 2.69 -21.82 -2.42
N LYS A 42 2.58 -21.21 -3.61
CA LYS A 42 2.08 -21.90 -4.81
C LYS A 42 2.99 -23.04 -5.25
N ALA A 43 4.31 -22.86 -5.15
CA ALA A 43 5.28 -23.89 -5.52
C ALA A 43 5.18 -25.10 -4.58
N GLU A 44 5.18 -24.88 -3.25
CA GLU A 44 5.09 -25.99 -2.30
C GLU A 44 3.71 -26.64 -2.32
N TYR A 45 2.63 -25.88 -2.54
CA TYR A 45 1.29 -26.45 -2.68
C TYR A 45 1.21 -27.38 -3.89
N ALA A 46 1.68 -26.93 -5.05
CA ALA A 46 1.69 -27.74 -6.26
C ALA A 46 2.54 -29.01 -6.09
N LYS A 47 3.71 -28.88 -5.45
CA LYS A 47 4.58 -30.02 -5.13
C LYS A 47 3.87 -31.01 -4.21
N ALA A 48 3.31 -30.55 -3.09
CA ALA A 48 2.59 -31.38 -2.13
C ALA A 48 1.38 -32.08 -2.75
N PHE A 49 0.68 -31.40 -3.65
CA PHE A 49 -0.45 -31.97 -4.38
C PHE A 49 0.00 -33.10 -5.32
N LEU A 50 1.08 -32.89 -6.06
CA LEU A 50 1.62 -33.92 -6.97
C LEU A 50 2.20 -35.12 -6.20
N GLU A 51 2.87 -34.88 -5.08
CA GLU A 51 3.31 -35.93 -4.15
C GLU A 51 2.11 -36.76 -3.66
N ALA A 52 1.06 -36.09 -3.18
CA ALA A 52 -0.15 -36.77 -2.71
C ALA A 52 -0.85 -37.55 -3.83
N LYS A 53 -0.80 -37.08 -5.08
CA LYS A 53 -1.40 -37.77 -6.23
C LYS A 53 -0.74 -39.12 -6.53
N LEU A 54 0.50 -39.33 -6.11
CA LEU A 54 1.18 -40.62 -6.25
C LEU A 54 0.70 -41.66 -5.22
N GLU A 55 0.09 -41.21 -4.11
CA GLU A 55 -0.27 -42.06 -2.97
C GLU A 55 -1.78 -42.10 -2.66
N LYS A 56 -2.52 -41.03 -2.99
CA LYS A 56 -3.95 -40.84 -2.68
C LYS A 56 -4.80 -41.07 -3.91
N SER A 57 -6.03 -41.52 -3.69
CA SER A 57 -6.90 -42.01 -4.77
C SER A 57 -7.74 -40.92 -5.39
N THR A 58 -8.06 -39.84 -4.65
CA THR A 58 -8.92 -38.77 -5.14
C THR A 58 -8.21 -37.42 -5.20
N VAL A 59 -8.65 -36.57 -6.13
CA VAL A 59 -8.23 -35.16 -6.22
C VAL A 59 -8.45 -34.44 -4.88
N LYS A 60 -9.57 -34.73 -4.21
CA LYS A 60 -9.93 -34.06 -2.95
C LYS A 60 -8.97 -34.40 -1.82
N GLU A 61 -8.54 -35.65 -1.70
CA GLU A 61 -7.53 -36.05 -0.72
C GLU A 61 -6.17 -35.39 -0.99
N CYS A 62 -5.81 -35.22 -2.28
CA CYS A 62 -4.60 -34.52 -2.67
C CYS A 62 -4.67 -33.02 -2.30
N GLU A 63 -5.81 -32.36 -2.52
CA GLU A 63 -6.05 -30.98 -2.08
C GLU A 63 -5.90 -30.85 -0.57
N ILE A 64 -6.58 -31.71 0.20
CA ILE A 64 -6.54 -31.66 1.67
C ILE A 64 -5.10 -31.85 2.17
N TYR A 65 -4.36 -32.81 1.61
CA TYR A 65 -2.96 -33.02 1.97
C TYR A 65 -2.11 -31.77 1.67
N ALA A 66 -2.23 -31.21 0.46
CA ALA A 66 -1.48 -30.02 0.06
C ALA A 66 -1.80 -28.82 0.96
N MET A 67 -3.08 -28.61 1.28
CA MET A 67 -3.53 -27.57 2.21
C MET A 67 -2.91 -27.77 3.60
N MET A 68 -2.95 -28.98 4.15
CA MET A 68 -2.38 -29.26 5.47
C MET A 68 -0.86 -29.02 5.50
N LYS A 69 -0.14 -29.46 4.47
CA LYS A 69 1.33 -29.32 4.37
C LYS A 69 1.75 -27.85 4.23
N THR A 70 0.91 -27.02 3.61
CA THR A 70 1.24 -25.63 3.28
C THR A 70 0.53 -24.58 4.13
N ALA A 71 -0.24 -24.96 5.14
CA ALA A 71 -1.01 -24.04 5.98
C ALA A 71 -0.18 -22.88 6.55
N GLY A 72 1.07 -23.15 6.97
CA GLY A 72 1.98 -22.11 7.45
C GLY A 72 2.43 -21.12 6.37
N LEU A 73 2.64 -21.59 5.13
CA LEU A 73 2.97 -20.74 3.99
C LEU A 73 1.74 -19.94 3.53
N GLU A 74 0.56 -20.55 3.55
CA GLU A 74 -0.71 -19.87 3.25
C GLU A 74 -0.95 -18.71 4.23
N ALA A 75 -0.72 -18.94 5.53
CA ALA A 75 -0.85 -17.90 6.55
C ALA A 75 0.12 -16.74 6.31
N ARG A 76 1.38 -17.02 5.95
CA ARG A 76 2.37 -15.99 5.60
C ARG A 76 1.98 -15.21 4.36
N TYR A 77 1.54 -15.90 3.31
CA TYR A 77 1.06 -15.30 2.07
C TYR A 77 -0.12 -14.34 2.33
N LYS A 78 -1.13 -14.78 3.09
CA LYS A 78 -2.29 -13.94 3.45
C LYS A 78 -1.90 -12.76 4.35
N ALA A 79 -0.97 -12.96 5.28
CA ALA A 79 -0.47 -11.86 6.10
C ALA A 79 0.26 -10.80 5.26
N ALA A 80 1.11 -11.22 4.32
CA ALA A 80 1.79 -10.32 3.39
C ALA A 80 0.81 -9.57 2.48
N GLU A 81 -0.25 -10.24 2.00
CA GLU A 81 -1.33 -9.61 1.24
C GLU A 81 -1.98 -8.47 2.02
N GLN A 82 -2.33 -8.73 3.28
CA GLN A 82 -2.96 -7.73 4.14
C GLN A 82 -2.04 -6.53 4.41
N LEU A 83 -0.73 -6.75 4.56
CA LEU A 83 0.24 -5.67 4.72
C LEU A 83 0.29 -4.77 3.48
N VAL A 84 0.29 -5.34 2.27
CA VAL A 84 0.25 -4.56 1.02
C VAL A 84 -1.03 -3.72 0.95
N LEU A 85 -2.18 -4.30 1.31
CA LEU A 85 -3.45 -3.57 1.35
C LEU A 85 -3.43 -2.40 2.34
N ASN A 86 -2.77 -2.57 3.48
CA ASN A 86 -2.64 -1.52 4.48
C ASN A 86 -1.73 -0.39 3.98
N GLU A 87 -0.57 -0.71 3.39
CA GLU A 87 0.33 0.31 2.83
C GLU A 87 -0.32 1.05 1.67
N ARG A 88 -1.10 0.36 0.82
CA ARG A 88 -1.86 1.02 -0.25
C ARG A 88 -2.84 2.06 0.29
N LYS A 89 -3.60 1.72 1.34
CA LYS A 89 -4.50 2.68 2.00
C LYS A 89 -3.76 3.89 2.56
N ALA A 90 -2.58 3.68 3.15
CA ALA A 90 -1.76 4.79 3.66
C ALA A 90 -1.28 5.71 2.53
N VAL A 91 -0.88 5.16 1.38
CA VAL A 91 -0.53 5.93 0.19
C VAL A 91 -1.73 6.73 -0.33
N ASP A 92 -2.91 6.11 -0.42
CA ASP A 92 -4.13 6.77 -0.91
C ASP A 92 -4.51 7.98 -0.03
N VAL A 93 -4.42 7.84 1.30
CA VAL A 93 -4.66 8.94 2.26
C VAL A 93 -3.68 10.09 2.05
N LEU A 94 -2.38 9.81 1.89
CA LEU A 94 -1.36 10.84 1.68
C LEU A 94 -1.51 11.55 0.33
N ILE A 95 -2.02 10.85 -0.71
CA ILE A 95 -2.33 11.47 -1.99
C ILE A 95 -3.49 12.46 -1.83
N GLU A 96 -4.55 12.06 -1.14
CA GLU A 96 -5.71 12.92 -0.87
C GLU A 96 -5.29 14.17 -0.07
N GLU A 97 -4.48 13.99 0.98
CA GLU A 97 -3.94 15.10 1.77
C GLU A 97 -3.09 16.06 0.92
N CYS A 98 -2.23 15.52 0.04
CA CYS A 98 -1.48 16.32 -0.93
C CYS A 98 -2.38 17.11 -1.89
N GLU A 99 -3.52 16.56 -2.31
CA GLU A 99 -4.47 17.25 -3.20
C GLU A 99 -5.22 18.37 -2.48
N ILE A 100 -5.66 18.12 -1.25
CA ILE A 100 -6.30 19.12 -0.40
C ILE A 100 -5.34 20.29 -0.15
N LEU A 101 -4.11 20.01 0.29
CA LEU A 101 -3.12 21.04 0.56
C LEU A 101 -2.73 21.83 -0.70
N ARG A 102 -2.65 21.18 -1.88
CA ARG A 102 -2.41 21.88 -3.16
C ARG A 102 -3.54 22.83 -3.49
N SER A 103 -4.79 22.41 -3.26
CA SER A 103 -5.98 23.24 -3.47
C SER A 103 -5.99 24.44 -2.53
N LEU A 104 -5.68 24.24 -1.23
CA LEU A 104 -5.59 25.31 -0.23
C LEU A 104 -4.46 26.29 -0.57
N TYR A 105 -3.28 25.79 -0.91
CA TYR A 105 -2.14 26.62 -1.31
C TYR A 105 -2.47 27.50 -2.52
N SER A 106 -3.10 26.94 -3.55
CA SER A 106 -3.52 27.70 -4.74
C SER A 106 -4.54 28.80 -4.41
N LYS A 107 -5.47 28.55 -3.49
CA LYS A 107 -6.45 29.56 -3.03
C LYS A 107 -5.77 30.67 -2.25
N ALA A 108 -4.91 30.31 -1.29
CA ALA A 108 -4.22 31.28 -0.45
C ALA A 108 -3.30 32.22 -1.26
N TYR A 109 -2.64 31.70 -2.31
CA TYR A 109 -1.85 32.52 -3.23
C TYR A 109 -2.72 33.48 -4.06
N LYS A 110 -3.86 33.02 -4.59
CA LYS A 110 -4.78 33.86 -5.36
C LYS A 110 -5.39 34.99 -4.52
N GLU A 111 -5.67 34.73 -3.25
CA GLU A 111 -6.16 35.73 -2.31
C GLU A 111 -5.09 36.78 -2.01
N GLN A 112 -3.84 36.38 -1.76
CA GLN A 112 -2.72 37.33 -1.61
C GLN A 112 -2.53 38.23 -2.83
N GLU A 113 -2.58 37.69 -4.05
CA GLU A 113 -2.48 38.48 -5.28
C GLU A 113 -3.64 39.47 -5.47
N GLN A 114 -4.83 39.14 -4.99
CA GLN A 114 -6.00 40.03 -5.07
C GLN A 114 -5.97 41.15 -4.04
N TYR A 115 -5.49 40.89 -2.82
CA TYR A 115 -5.32 41.93 -1.79
C TYR A 115 -4.16 42.87 -2.13
N GLY A 116 -3.04 42.35 -2.64
CA GLY A 116 -1.90 43.17 -3.06
C GLY A 116 -2.18 44.09 -4.26
N ARG A 117 -3.22 43.83 -5.07
CA ARG A 117 -3.66 44.71 -6.16
C ARG A 117 -4.72 45.74 -5.77
N ARG A 118 -5.24 45.71 -4.54
CA ARG A 118 -6.22 46.69 -4.04
C ARG A 118 -5.58 47.83 -3.23
N GLU A 119 -4.28 47.76 -2.98
CA GLU A 119 -3.52 48.78 -2.24
C GLU A 119 -2.79 49.79 -3.16
N ASP A 120 -3.00 49.72 -4.49
CA ASP A 120 -2.60 50.71 -5.50
C ASP A 120 -3.82 51.50 -6.02
#